data_AF-A0A2T6CP99-F1
#
_entry.id   AF-A0A2T6CP99-F1
#
_cell.length_a   1.000
_cell.length_b   1.000
_cell.length_c   1.000
_cell.angle_alpha   90.00
_cell.angle_beta   90.00
_cell.angle_gamma   90.00
#
_symmetry.space_group_name_H-M   'P 1'
#
loop_
_entity.id
_entity.type
_entity.pdbx_description
1 polymer ?
#
loop_
_entity_poly.entity_id
_entity_poly.type
_entity_poly.pdbx_seq_one_letter_code
_entity_poly.pdbx_strand_id
1 'polypeptide(L)'
;MMAWRLAACGAFAVAMVAGLCATAQAAEKITKEQIVAALKVEVPKLPEHRPENKAMPATPPALPPDPAHYPYLEALTKMFAKTKDPELALVLLRYQLAHLSPENIEVTKALGAAYVAQPEVFTDVYKKFRASAQVLMAPYLGFGYAYATRYDKGSRTAMERKRKFDRVMAGLMNARSSDDAPDAY
;
A
#
# COMPACT_ATOMS: atom_id res chain seq x y z
N MET A 1 -18.65 62.69 -56.07
CA MET A 1 -19.30 61.57 -55.35
C MET A 1 -18.25 60.97 -54.42
N MET A 2 -18.37 61.24 -53.12
CA MET A 2 -17.54 60.66 -52.04
C MET A 2 -18.37 59.58 -51.34
N ALA A 3 -17.77 58.44 -51.01
CA ALA A 3 -18.32 57.48 -50.05
C ALA A 3 -17.22 57.04 -49.09
N TRP A 4 -17.51 57.15 -47.80
CA TRP A 4 -16.64 56.95 -46.65
C TRP A 4 -16.67 55.50 -46.12
N ARG A 5 -15.49 55.04 -45.67
CA ARG A 5 -15.14 54.27 -44.45
C ARG A 5 -16.03 53.13 -43.87
N LEU A 6 -15.32 52.00 -43.67
CA LEU A 6 -15.13 51.17 -42.44
C LEU A 6 -16.17 50.12 -41.98
N ALA A 7 -15.65 48.88 -41.95
CA ALA A 7 -15.56 47.95 -40.81
C ALA A 7 -16.68 46.93 -40.49
N ALA A 8 -16.17 45.72 -40.18
CA ALA A 8 -16.62 44.72 -39.20
C ALA A 8 -17.24 43.40 -39.71
N CYS A 9 -16.89 42.33 -38.97
CA CYS A 9 -17.36 40.93 -38.99
C CYS A 9 -16.70 40.01 -40.05
N GLY A 10 -15.82 39.06 -39.73
CA GLY A 10 -15.48 38.41 -38.45
C GLY A 10 -16.09 37.01 -38.34
N ALA A 11 -15.24 36.00 -38.57
CA ALA A 11 -15.22 34.68 -37.91
C ALA A 11 -16.50 33.82 -37.89
N PHE A 12 -16.68 32.93 -38.88
CA PHE A 12 -17.50 31.72 -38.72
C PHE A 12 -17.03 30.67 -39.75
N ALA A 13 -16.17 29.71 -39.36
CA ALA A 13 -16.07 28.36 -39.97
C ALA A 13 -14.82 27.56 -39.52
N VAL A 14 -14.52 27.46 -38.21
CA VAL A 14 -13.64 26.36 -37.72
C VAL A 14 -14.06 25.98 -36.29
N ALA A 15 -15.20 25.32 -36.12
CA ALA A 15 -15.65 24.88 -34.79
C ALA A 15 -16.45 23.56 -34.81
N MET A 16 -16.13 22.62 -35.72
CA MET A 16 -16.83 21.32 -35.78
C MET A 16 -15.90 20.10 -35.96
N VAL A 17 -14.70 20.12 -35.40
CA VAL A 17 -13.87 18.88 -35.27
C VAL A 17 -13.27 18.69 -33.86
N ALA A 18 -13.32 19.69 -32.98
CA ALA A 18 -12.75 19.61 -31.63
C ALA A 18 -13.71 19.04 -30.55
N GLY A 19 -14.88 18.51 -30.94
CA GLY A 19 -15.94 18.08 -30.00
C GLY A 19 -15.90 16.60 -29.57
N LEU A 20 -15.03 15.77 -30.13
CA LEU A 20 -15.03 14.31 -29.92
C LEU A 20 -13.76 13.76 -29.23
N CYS A 21 -12.90 14.62 -28.69
CA CYS A 21 -11.68 14.22 -27.97
C CYS A 21 -11.59 14.73 -26.53
N ALA A 22 -12.65 15.33 -25.97
CA ALA A 22 -12.66 15.88 -24.62
C ALA A 22 -13.22 14.93 -23.54
N THR A 23 -13.16 13.62 -23.76
CA THR A 23 -13.25 12.61 -22.69
C THR A 23 -11.99 11.74 -22.60
N ALA A 24 -10.85 12.27 -23.03
CA ALA A 24 -9.58 11.89 -22.42
C ALA A 24 -9.59 12.47 -21.00
N GLN A 25 -10.29 11.80 -20.08
CA GLN A 25 -10.10 11.99 -18.65
C GLN A 25 -8.60 11.97 -18.42
N ALA A 26 -8.05 13.13 -18.04
CA ALA A 26 -6.74 13.17 -17.45
C ALA A 26 -6.81 12.24 -16.24
N ALA A 27 -6.28 11.03 -16.40
CA ALA A 27 -5.98 10.15 -15.29
C ALA A 27 -5.00 10.92 -14.42
N GLU A 28 -5.53 11.60 -13.41
CA GLU A 28 -4.74 12.34 -12.45
C GLU A 28 -3.72 11.36 -11.88
N LYS A 29 -2.44 11.58 -12.20
CA LYS A 29 -1.36 10.71 -11.72
C LYS A 29 -1.30 10.90 -10.21
N ILE A 30 -1.87 9.96 -9.46
CA ILE A 30 -1.80 9.93 -8.00
C ILE A 30 -0.33 10.06 -7.58
N THR A 31 -0.02 11.14 -6.87
CA THR A 31 1.32 11.49 -6.39
C THR A 31 1.66 10.78 -5.08
N LYS A 32 2.94 10.75 -4.71
CA LYS A 32 3.38 10.18 -3.44
C LYS A 32 2.74 10.92 -2.27
N GLU A 33 2.68 12.25 -2.36
CA GLU A 33 2.13 13.13 -1.33
C GLU A 33 0.64 12.86 -1.12
N GLN A 34 -0.12 12.66 -2.21
CA GLN A 34 -1.53 12.27 -2.16
C GLN A 34 -1.70 10.89 -1.52
N ILE A 35 -0.85 9.91 -1.84
CA ILE A 35 -0.87 8.57 -1.22
C ILE A 35 -0.62 8.68 0.29
N VAL A 36 0.44 9.37 0.68
CA VAL A 36 0.81 9.52 2.09
C VAL A 36 -0.28 10.26 2.85
N ALA A 37 -0.86 11.31 2.27
CA ALA A 37 -1.93 12.07 2.89
C ALA A 37 -3.22 11.25 3.06
N ALA A 38 -3.65 10.53 2.03
CA ALA A 38 -4.87 9.73 2.04
C ALA A 38 -4.78 8.51 2.97
N LEU A 39 -3.61 7.87 3.02
CA LEU A 39 -3.40 6.64 3.81
C LEU A 39 -2.75 6.92 5.17
N LYS A 40 -2.65 8.20 5.57
CA LYS A 40 -2.08 8.56 6.87
C LYS A 40 -2.99 8.04 7.98
N VAL A 41 -2.44 7.17 8.81
CA VAL A 41 -3.11 6.65 9.99
C VAL A 41 -2.23 6.81 11.22
N GLU A 42 -2.84 7.09 12.35
CA GLU A 42 -2.19 6.93 13.64
C GLU A 42 -2.23 5.45 14.02
N VAL A 43 -1.07 4.88 14.31
CA VAL A 43 -0.98 3.51 14.78
C VAL A 43 -1.51 3.49 16.22
N PRO A 44 -2.52 2.66 16.54
CA PRO A 44 -2.99 2.54 17.90
C PRO A 44 -1.85 2.09 18.81
N LYS A 45 -1.72 2.72 19.99
CA LYS A 45 -0.71 2.32 20.98
C LYS A 45 -0.96 0.86 21.36
N LEU A 46 -0.03 -0.01 20.99
CA LEU A 46 -0.06 -1.41 21.39
C LEU A 46 0.22 -1.50 22.90
N PRO A 47 -0.50 -2.33 23.66
CA PRO A 47 -0.29 -2.45 25.09
C PRO A 47 1.16 -2.82 25.40
N GLU A 48 1.78 -2.06 26.30
CA GLU A 48 3.21 -2.15 26.67
C GLU A 48 3.53 -3.39 27.52
N HIS A 49 2.52 -3.98 28.15
CA HIS A 49 2.69 -5.15 29.02
C HIS A 49 2.20 -6.43 28.35
N ARG A 50 3.14 -7.36 28.16
CA ARG A 50 2.84 -8.78 27.96
C ARG A 50 2.06 -9.23 29.20
N PRO A 51 0.76 -9.59 29.13
CA PRO A 51 0.16 -10.30 30.23
C PRO A 51 0.95 -11.60 30.39
N GLU A 52 1.30 -11.97 31.61
CA GLU A 52 2.12 -13.17 31.92
C GLU A 52 1.46 -14.47 31.43
N ASN A 53 0.19 -14.39 31.03
CA ASN A 53 -0.50 -15.39 30.25
C ASN A 53 -0.18 -15.25 28.76
N LYS A 54 0.15 -16.37 28.11
CA LYS A 54 0.38 -16.60 26.66
C LYS A 54 -0.74 -16.12 25.71
N ALA A 55 -1.60 -15.20 26.11
CA ALA A 55 -2.63 -14.58 25.30
C ALA A 55 -1.99 -13.72 24.21
N MET A 56 -2.53 -13.82 22.99
CA MET A 56 -2.17 -12.94 21.88
C MET A 56 -2.34 -11.47 22.30
N PRO A 57 -1.48 -10.56 21.81
CA PRO A 57 -1.74 -9.13 21.98
C PRO A 57 -3.17 -8.85 21.52
N ALA A 58 -3.96 -8.18 22.37
CA ALA A 58 -5.32 -7.83 22.05
C ALA A 58 -5.30 -7.01 20.76
N THR A 59 -5.94 -7.54 19.71
CA THR A 59 -6.08 -6.83 18.44
C THR A 59 -6.81 -5.52 18.73
N PRO A 60 -6.21 -4.35 18.49
CA PRO A 60 -6.93 -3.09 18.65
C PRO A 60 -8.19 -3.12 17.76
N PRO A 61 -9.28 -2.41 18.14
CA PRO A 61 -10.49 -2.37 17.33
C PRO A 61 -10.13 -1.91 15.91
N ALA A 62 -10.26 -2.83 14.97
CA ALA A 62 -9.95 -2.58 13.58
C ALA A 62 -11.09 -1.78 12.96
N LEU A 63 -10.78 -0.58 12.47
CA LEU A 63 -11.72 0.12 11.60
C LEU A 63 -11.77 -0.65 10.26
N PRO A 64 -12.94 -0.77 9.61
CA PRO A 64 -12.99 -1.24 8.24
C PRO A 64 -12.29 -0.19 7.35
N PRO A 65 -11.40 -0.59 6.41
CA PRO A 65 -10.82 0.34 5.46
C PRO A 65 -11.91 1.03 4.64
N ASP A 66 -11.80 2.34 4.45
CA ASP A 66 -12.67 3.09 3.54
C ASP A 66 -12.42 2.62 2.09
N PRO A 67 -13.44 2.17 1.33
CA PRO A 67 -13.31 1.85 -0.08
C PRO A 67 -12.73 2.99 -0.94
N ALA A 68 -12.88 4.25 -0.51
CA ALA A 68 -12.23 5.40 -1.15
C ALA A 68 -10.69 5.33 -1.12
N HIS A 69 -10.11 4.52 -0.24
CA HIS A 69 -8.66 4.34 -0.13
C HIS A 69 -8.09 3.32 -1.12
N TYR A 70 -8.92 2.51 -1.80
CA TYR A 70 -8.43 1.46 -2.70
C TYR A 70 -7.59 1.97 -3.89
N PRO A 71 -7.96 3.07 -4.58
CA PRO A 71 -7.13 3.63 -5.64
C PRO A 71 -5.75 4.06 -5.14
N TYR A 72 -5.65 4.55 -3.90
CA TYR A 72 -4.38 4.95 -3.28
C TYR A 72 -3.53 3.75 -2.90
N LEU A 73 -4.12 2.64 -2.43
CA LEU A 73 -3.41 1.39 -2.17
C LEU A 73 -2.85 0.77 -3.45
N GLU A 74 -3.63 0.81 -4.55
CA GLU A 74 -3.16 0.36 -5.86
C GLU A 74 -2.03 1.25 -6.39
N ALA A 75 -2.16 2.57 -6.28
CA ALA A 75 -1.13 3.52 -6.66
C ALA A 75 0.15 3.34 -5.83
N LEU A 76 0.02 3.13 -4.52
CA LEU A 76 1.12 2.85 -3.60
C LEU A 76 1.90 1.63 -4.05
N THR A 77 1.24 0.48 -4.27
CA THR A 77 1.93 -0.76 -4.65
C THR A 77 2.64 -0.63 -6.00
N LYS A 78 2.00 0.01 -6.98
CA LYS A 78 2.60 0.31 -8.29
C LYS A 78 3.80 1.25 -8.18
N MET A 79 3.71 2.28 -7.34
CA MET A 79 4.79 3.25 -7.13
C MET A 79 5.95 2.62 -6.37
N PHE A 80 5.67 1.86 -5.31
CA PHE A 80 6.66 1.14 -4.52
C PHE A 80 7.42 0.11 -5.34
N ALA A 81 6.74 -0.64 -6.21
CA ALA A 81 7.37 -1.59 -7.12
C ALA A 81 8.44 -0.94 -8.03
N LYS A 82 8.24 0.33 -8.41
CA LYS A 82 9.16 1.08 -9.28
C LYS A 82 10.26 1.80 -8.52
N THR A 83 9.90 2.49 -7.44
CA THR A 83 10.78 3.42 -6.72
C THR A 83 11.56 2.76 -5.59
N LYS A 84 11.05 1.65 -5.05
CA LYS A 84 11.56 0.99 -3.83
C LYS A 84 11.60 1.93 -2.63
N ASP A 85 10.72 2.92 -2.59
CA ASP A 85 10.70 3.93 -1.54
C ASP A 85 10.26 3.32 -0.19
N PRO A 86 11.12 3.30 0.84
CA PRO A 86 10.79 2.72 2.14
C PRO A 86 9.63 3.43 2.84
N GLU A 87 9.35 4.70 2.52
CA GLU A 87 8.22 5.43 3.09
C GLU A 87 6.88 4.84 2.64
N LEU A 88 6.78 4.42 1.38
CA LEU A 88 5.57 3.77 0.87
C LEU A 88 5.31 2.42 1.56
N ALA A 89 6.37 1.65 1.81
CA ALA A 89 6.27 0.42 2.60
C ALA A 89 5.83 0.72 4.04
N LEU A 90 6.36 1.77 4.66
CA LEU A 90 6.00 2.19 6.01
C LEU A 90 4.52 2.58 6.10
N VAL A 91 4.03 3.39 5.14
CA VAL A 91 2.63 3.81 5.06
C VAL A 91 1.71 2.59 4.95
N LEU A 92 2.03 1.66 4.04
CA LEU A 92 1.24 0.44 3.86
C LEU A 92 1.19 -0.43 5.12
N LEU A 93 2.33 -0.60 5.80
CA LEU A 93 2.42 -1.38 7.03
C LEU A 93 1.64 -0.75 8.19
N ARG A 94 1.74 0.58 8.35
CA ARG A 94 0.94 1.31 9.34
C ARG A 94 -0.55 1.22 9.03
N TYR A 95 -0.91 1.35 7.76
CA TYR A 95 -2.28 1.25 7.30
C TYR A 95 -2.88 -0.14 7.58
N GLN A 96 -2.13 -1.21 7.30
CA GLN A 96 -2.51 -2.58 7.65
C GLN A 96 -2.68 -2.76 9.17
N LEU A 97 -1.78 -2.20 9.97
CA LEU A 97 -1.83 -2.32 11.43
C LEU A 97 -3.03 -1.58 12.05
N ALA A 98 -3.46 -0.48 11.43
CA ALA A 98 -4.69 0.22 11.83
C ALA A 98 -5.97 -0.52 11.38
N HIS A 99 -5.87 -1.37 10.36
CA HIS A 99 -7.01 -2.06 9.74
C HIS A 99 -6.79 -3.58 9.72
N LEU A 100 -6.69 -4.20 10.90
CA LEU A 100 -6.57 -5.65 11.08
C LEU A 100 -7.93 -6.36 10.95
N SER A 101 -8.66 -6.10 9.86
CA SER A 101 -9.96 -6.74 9.60
C SER A 101 -9.80 -7.92 8.62
N PRO A 102 -10.29 -9.13 8.97
CA PRO A 102 -10.30 -10.27 8.06
C PRO A 102 -11.33 -10.11 6.92
N GLU A 103 -12.31 -9.21 7.07
CA GLU A 103 -13.39 -8.99 6.10
C GLU A 103 -12.92 -8.18 4.89
N ASN A 104 -11.89 -7.34 5.07
CA ASN A 104 -11.35 -6.52 4.00
C ASN A 104 -9.97 -7.03 3.57
N ILE A 105 -9.97 -7.76 2.46
CA ILE A 105 -8.76 -8.35 1.91
C ILE A 105 -7.94 -7.37 1.06
N GLU A 106 -8.42 -6.17 0.71
CA GLU A 106 -7.73 -5.29 -0.25
C GLU A 106 -6.39 -4.76 0.28
N VAL A 107 -6.35 -4.34 1.54
CA VAL A 107 -5.10 -3.93 2.20
C VAL A 107 -4.12 -5.10 2.26
N THR A 108 -4.64 -6.29 2.56
CA THR A 108 -3.87 -7.53 2.66
C THR A 108 -3.30 -7.94 1.30
N LYS A 109 -4.06 -7.78 0.20
CA LYS A 109 -3.57 -7.99 -1.16
C LYS A 109 -2.46 -7.00 -1.50
N ALA A 110 -2.63 -5.74 -1.15
CA ALA A 110 -1.62 -4.71 -1.37
C ALA A 110 -0.32 -5.02 -0.62
N LEU A 111 -0.43 -5.50 0.62
CA LEU A 111 0.68 -5.97 1.44
C LEU A 111 1.48 -7.08 0.75
N GLY A 112 0.79 -8.10 0.26
CA GLY A 112 1.39 -9.21 -0.49
C GLY A 112 2.05 -8.77 -1.79
N ALA A 113 1.38 -7.91 -2.56
CA ALA A 113 1.90 -7.36 -3.81
C ALA A 113 3.18 -6.54 -3.58
N ALA A 114 3.20 -5.69 -2.55
CA ALA A 114 4.37 -4.91 -2.17
C ALA A 114 5.55 -5.81 -1.78
N TYR A 115 5.31 -6.83 -0.95
CA TYR A 115 6.35 -7.79 -0.57
C TYR A 115 6.92 -8.52 -1.79
N VAL A 116 6.07 -9.03 -2.69
CA VAL A 116 6.52 -9.76 -3.89
C VAL A 116 7.33 -8.84 -4.82
N ALA A 117 6.97 -7.55 -4.89
CA ALA A 117 7.66 -6.58 -5.74
C ALA A 117 9.06 -6.21 -5.22
N GLN A 118 9.20 -5.96 -3.91
CA GLN A 118 10.46 -5.52 -3.29
C GLN A 118 10.66 -6.19 -1.91
N PRO A 119 10.97 -7.50 -1.86
CA PRO A 119 10.98 -8.25 -0.61
C PRO A 119 12.05 -7.76 0.37
N GLU A 120 13.21 -7.33 -0.11
CA GLU A 120 14.29 -6.84 0.74
C GLU A 120 13.91 -5.52 1.43
N VAL A 121 13.50 -4.50 0.65
CA VAL A 121 13.10 -3.19 1.20
C VAL A 121 11.88 -3.32 2.12
N PHE A 122 10.89 -4.13 1.73
CA PHE A 122 9.73 -4.39 2.57
C PHE A 122 10.14 -5.01 3.90
N THR A 123 11.01 -6.03 3.88
CA THR A 123 11.48 -6.71 5.08
C THR A 123 12.25 -5.76 6.00
N ASP A 124 13.10 -4.90 5.44
CA ASP A 124 13.88 -3.93 6.21
C ASP A 124 12.99 -2.91 6.93
N VAL A 125 11.89 -2.48 6.32
CA VAL A 125 10.91 -1.59 6.97
C VAL A 125 10.06 -2.37 7.97
N TYR A 126 9.61 -3.57 7.62
CA TYR A 126 8.81 -4.42 8.48
C TYR A 126 9.52 -4.78 9.80
N LYS A 127 10.82 -5.06 9.74
CA LYS A 127 11.64 -5.37 10.93
C LYS A 127 11.86 -4.18 11.88
N LYS A 128 11.59 -2.95 11.44
CA LYS A 128 11.69 -1.77 12.30
C LYS A 128 10.53 -1.68 13.28
N PHE A 129 9.36 -2.22 12.92
CA PHE A 129 8.22 -2.27 13.83
C PHE A 129 8.53 -3.13 15.05
N ARG A 130 7.92 -2.81 16.20
CA ARG A 130 7.97 -3.69 17.38
C ARG A 130 7.53 -5.13 17.06
N ALA A 131 8.08 -6.10 17.78
CA ALA A 131 7.78 -7.53 17.57
C ALA A 131 6.27 -7.84 17.68
N SER A 132 5.54 -7.16 18.56
CA SER A 132 4.09 -7.28 18.70
C SER A 132 3.33 -6.86 17.43
N ALA A 133 3.70 -5.74 16.82
CA ALA A 133 3.14 -5.26 15.55
C ALA A 133 3.46 -6.23 14.41
N GLN A 134 4.69 -6.75 14.37
CA GLN A 134 5.08 -7.76 13.39
C GLN A 134 4.20 -9.01 13.52
N VAL A 135 3.99 -9.52 14.74
CA VAL A 135 3.13 -10.69 15.02
C VAL A 135 1.69 -10.44 14.61
N LEU A 136 1.13 -9.25 14.87
CA LEU A 136 -0.23 -8.90 14.46
C LEU A 136 -0.41 -8.86 12.93
N MET A 137 0.60 -8.37 12.21
CA MET A 137 0.57 -8.30 10.74
C MET A 137 0.89 -9.62 10.05
N ALA A 138 1.56 -10.56 10.74
CA ALA A 138 2.06 -11.80 10.14
C ALA A 138 0.98 -12.64 9.42
N PRO A 139 -0.24 -12.85 9.95
CA PRO A 139 -1.29 -13.59 9.26
C PRO A 139 -1.72 -12.90 7.95
N TYR A 140 -1.80 -11.57 7.94
CA TYR A 140 -2.14 -10.76 6.78
C TYR A 140 -1.05 -10.83 5.72
N LEU A 141 0.22 -10.74 6.13
CA LEU A 141 1.35 -10.90 5.22
C LEU A 141 1.37 -12.30 4.58
N GLY A 142 1.07 -13.35 5.36
CA GLY A 142 0.88 -14.72 4.88
C GLY A 142 -0.20 -14.84 3.82
N PHE A 143 -1.39 -14.34 4.12
CA PHE A 143 -2.52 -14.37 3.19
C PHE A 143 -2.23 -13.56 1.92
N GLY A 144 -1.71 -12.33 2.07
CA GLY A 144 -1.39 -11.43 0.97
C GLY A 144 -0.36 -12.04 0.03
N TYR A 145 0.71 -12.63 0.57
CA TYR A 145 1.71 -13.34 -0.22
C TYR A 145 1.09 -14.48 -1.02
N ALA A 146 0.33 -15.36 -0.36
CA ALA A 146 -0.34 -16.49 -1.01
C ALA A 146 -1.27 -16.01 -2.14
N TYR A 147 -1.99 -14.91 -1.93
CA TYR A 147 -2.84 -14.30 -2.94
C TYR A 147 -2.02 -13.77 -4.13
N ALA A 148 -0.95 -13.03 -3.87
CA ALA A 148 -0.09 -12.44 -4.90
C ALA A 148 0.60 -13.51 -5.77
N THR A 149 0.93 -14.67 -5.20
CA THR A 149 1.61 -15.77 -5.90
C THR A 149 0.69 -16.90 -6.35
N ARG A 150 -0.64 -16.79 -6.20
CA ARG A 150 -1.59 -17.90 -6.46
C ARG A 150 -1.54 -18.45 -7.89
N TYR A 151 -1.06 -17.65 -8.84
CA TYR A 151 -0.93 -18.03 -10.26
C TYR A 151 0.51 -18.33 -10.67
N ASP A 152 1.49 -18.25 -9.75
CA ASP A 152 2.87 -18.63 -10.04
C ASP A 152 2.97 -20.15 -10.20
N LYS A 153 3.25 -20.59 -11.42
CA LYS A 153 3.40 -22.00 -11.77
C LYS A 153 4.76 -22.54 -11.34
N GLY A 154 4.96 -22.80 -10.04
CA GLY A 154 6.03 -23.65 -9.50
C GLY A 154 7.45 -23.42 -10.04
N SER A 155 7.74 -22.24 -10.60
CA SER A 155 8.99 -21.97 -11.28
C SER A 155 10.14 -21.91 -10.28
N ARG A 156 11.37 -22.04 -10.76
CA ARG A 156 12.56 -21.86 -9.92
C ARG A 156 12.53 -20.51 -9.17
N THR A 157 12.09 -19.45 -9.85
CA THR A 157 11.90 -18.12 -9.27
C THR A 157 10.80 -18.08 -8.21
N ALA A 158 9.68 -18.79 -8.41
CA ALA A 158 8.61 -18.90 -7.41
C ALA A 158 9.07 -19.66 -6.16
N MET A 159 9.85 -20.73 -6.32
CA MET A 159 10.43 -21.47 -5.19
C MET A 159 11.43 -20.62 -4.40
N GLU A 160 12.28 -19.84 -5.07
CA GLU A 160 13.22 -18.93 -4.41
C GLU A 160 12.49 -17.82 -3.63
N ARG A 161 11.43 -17.23 -4.22
CA ARG A 161 10.56 -16.28 -3.53
C ARG A 161 9.91 -16.89 -2.29
N LYS A 162 9.38 -18.11 -2.41
CA LYS A 162 8.80 -18.85 -1.27
C LYS A 162 9.82 -19.07 -0.16
N ARG A 163 11.03 -19.51 -0.49
CA ARG A 163 12.11 -19.69 0.50
C ARG A 163 12.50 -18.39 1.21
N LYS A 164 12.51 -17.25 0.51
CA LYS A 164 12.73 -15.94 1.13
C LYS A 164 11.59 -15.60 2.09
N PHE A 165 10.35 -15.78 1.66
CA PHE A 165 9.17 -15.56 2.48
C PHE A 165 9.15 -16.44 3.74
N ASP A 166 9.37 -17.74 3.59
CA ASP A 166 9.41 -18.70 4.69
C ASP A 166 10.49 -18.31 5.72
N ARG A 167 11.64 -17.78 5.28
CA ARG A 167 12.69 -17.28 6.20
C ARG A 167 12.25 -16.05 6.99
N VAL A 168 11.53 -15.12 6.38
CA VAL A 168 10.97 -13.96 7.09
C VAL A 168 9.96 -14.44 8.14
N MET A 169 9.04 -15.33 7.75
CA MET A 169 8.03 -15.88 8.66
C MET A 169 8.64 -16.73 9.79
N ALA A 170 9.67 -17.52 9.52
CA ALA A 170 10.40 -18.26 10.53
C ALA A 170 11.17 -17.33 11.49
N GLY A 171 11.75 -16.24 10.96
CA GLY A 171 12.40 -15.20 11.75
C GLY A 171 11.45 -14.56 12.76
N LEU A 172 10.17 -14.40 12.43
CA LEU A 172 9.14 -13.91 13.34
C LEU A 172 8.82 -14.87 14.48
N MET A 173 8.74 -16.17 14.18
CA MET A 173 8.51 -17.19 15.20
C MET A 173 9.65 -17.20 16.23
N ASN A 174 10.88 -16.90 15.80
CA ASN A 174 12.06 -16.81 16.65
C ASN A 174 12.18 -15.44 17.35
N ALA A 175 11.80 -14.33 16.72
CA ALA A 175 11.84 -12.99 17.35
C ALA A 175 10.91 -12.87 18.55
N ARG A 176 9.88 -13.73 18.64
CA ARG A 176 8.98 -13.85 19.79
C ARG A 176 9.69 -14.20 21.11
N SER A 177 10.96 -14.64 21.07
CA SER A 177 11.75 -15.00 22.25
C SER A 177 12.76 -13.95 22.72
N SER A 178 12.96 -12.84 21.99
CA SER A 178 13.96 -11.80 22.31
C SER A 178 13.36 -10.39 22.23
N ASP A 179 12.92 -9.85 23.36
CA ASP A 179 12.30 -8.51 23.49
C ASP A 179 13.35 -7.40 23.75
N ASP A 180 14.42 -7.32 22.95
CA ASP A 180 15.51 -6.33 23.14
C ASP A 180 15.63 -5.28 21.99
N ALA A 181 14.57 -5.05 21.20
CA ALA A 181 14.62 -4.04 20.14
C ALA A 181 14.25 -2.63 20.65
N PRO A 182 15.08 -1.60 20.43
CA PRO A 182 14.78 -0.22 20.83
C PRO A 182 13.63 0.38 20.01
N ASP A 183 12.95 1.34 20.63
CA ASP A 183 11.73 1.99 20.14
C ASP A 183 11.89 2.68 18.78
N ALA A 184 11.42 2.01 17.73
CA ALA A 184 11.23 2.60 16.41
C ALA A 184 9.87 2.20 15.83
N TYR A 185 8.80 2.70 16.47
CA TYR A 185 7.39 2.58 16.09
C TYR A 185 6.71 1.22 16.38
#